data_AF-A0A1Q3EEH3-F1
#
_entry.id   AF-A0A1Q3EEH3-F1
#
_cell.length_a   1.000
_cell.length_b   1.000
_cell.length_c   1.000
_cell.angle_alpha   90.00
_cell.angle_beta   90.00
_cell.angle_gamma   90.00
#
_symmetry.space_group_name_H-M   'P 1'
#
loop_
_entity.id
_entity.type
_entity.pdbx_description
1 polymer ?
#
loop_
_entity_poly.entity_id
_entity_poly.type
_entity_poly.pdbx_seq_one_letter_code
_entity_poly.pdbx_strand_id
1 'polypeptide(L)'
;MKFLRLYSSLLFLCLLQTISVQCLITAKENVGLSRRDNDAVNAPLPDLYEASILELQNGLDAGQFTSVDLIKAYFARIEEVNLQGPVLRAVIETNPSALAQAAVLDAERAVSGKRSLLHGIPVILKVSHNIDICL
;
A
#
# COMPACT_ATOMS: atom_id res chain seq x y z
N MET A 1 -35.00 -33.07 51.60
CA MET A 1 -34.75 -31.73 51.01
C MET A 1 -33.28 -31.50 50.61
N LYS A 2 -32.55 -32.50 50.09
CA LYS A 2 -31.15 -32.34 49.62
C LYS A 2 -31.02 -32.25 48.09
N PHE A 3 -32.04 -32.66 47.33
CA PHE A 3 -32.03 -32.69 45.86
C PHE A 3 -32.02 -31.30 45.19
N LEU A 4 -32.69 -30.31 45.79
CA LEU A 4 -32.73 -28.95 45.25
C LEU A 4 -31.36 -28.23 45.29
N ARG A 5 -30.48 -28.62 46.23
CA ARG A 5 -29.13 -28.06 46.36
C ARG A 5 -28.16 -28.59 45.31
N LEU A 6 -28.29 -29.87 44.92
CA LEU A 6 -27.51 -30.41 43.81
C LEU A 6 -27.91 -29.76 42.48
N TYR A 7 -29.21 -29.59 42.25
CA TYR A 7 -29.71 -28.97 41.02
C TYR A 7 -29.19 -27.53 40.86
N SER A 8 -29.21 -26.74 41.94
CA SER A 8 -28.64 -25.38 41.94
C SER A 8 -27.13 -25.36 41.70
N SER A 9 -26.37 -26.33 42.22
CA SER A 9 -24.92 -26.42 42.03
C SER A 9 -24.55 -26.84 40.61
N LEU A 10 -25.28 -27.79 40.03
CA LEU A 10 -25.11 -28.23 38.64
C LEU A 10 -25.49 -27.13 37.65
N LEU A 11 -26.55 -26.37 37.93
CA LEU A 11 -26.96 -25.23 37.11
C LEU A 11 -25.93 -24.09 37.15
N PHE A 12 -25.27 -23.88 38.30
CA PHE A 12 -24.19 -22.89 38.45
C PHE A 12 -22.89 -23.28 37.71
N LEU A 13 -22.50 -24.56 37.78
CA LEU A 13 -21.35 -25.10 37.02
C LEU A 13 -21.60 -25.09 35.51
N CYS A 14 -22.83 -25.37 35.07
CA CYS A 14 -23.21 -25.30 33.65
C CYS A 14 -23.16 -23.85 33.12
N LEU A 15 -23.66 -22.88 33.90
CA LEU A 15 -23.56 -21.46 33.55
C LEU A 15 -22.10 -21.00 33.44
N LEU A 16 -21.23 -21.38 34.37
CA LEU A 16 -19.79 -21.08 34.30
C LEU A 16 -19.10 -21.63 33.05
N GLN A 17 -19.46 -22.85 32.63
CA GLN A 17 -18.92 -23.43 31.39
C GLN A 17 -19.43 -22.69 30.14
N THR A 18 -20.70 -22.26 30.10
CA THR A 18 -21.23 -21.48 28.97
C THR A 18 -20.62 -20.08 28.87
N ILE A 19 -20.27 -19.43 29.98
CA ILE A 19 -19.62 -18.10 29.98
C ILE A 19 -18.23 -18.17 29.31
N SER A 20 -17.47 -19.25 29.57
CA SER A 20 -16.17 -19.48 28.90
C SER A 20 -16.31 -19.63 27.38
N VAL A 21 -17.32 -20.39 26.93
CA VAL A 21 -17.59 -20.62 25.51
C VAL A 21 -18.11 -19.35 24.81
N GLN A 22 -18.97 -18.56 25.48
CA GLN A 22 -19.49 -17.30 24.93
C GLN A 22 -18.40 -16.22 24.80
N CYS A 23 -17.44 -16.19 25.71
CA CYS A 23 -16.29 -15.28 25.67
C CYS A 23 -15.34 -15.60 24.51
N LEU A 24 -15.15 -16.89 24.19
CA LEU A 24 -14.35 -17.31 23.03
C LEU A 24 -15.01 -16.94 21.69
N ILE A 25 -16.35 -16.97 21.63
CA ILE A 25 -17.12 -16.59 20.44
C ILE A 25 -17.06 -15.06 20.22
N THR A 26 -17.17 -14.27 21.29
CA THR A 26 -17.09 -12.78 21.20
C THR A 26 -15.67 -12.25 20.99
N ALA A 27 -14.62 -12.98 21.36
CA ALA A 27 -13.23 -12.60 21.02
C ALA A 27 -12.94 -12.69 19.50
N LYS A 28 -13.76 -13.40 18.73
CA LYS A 28 -13.64 -13.49 17.27
C LYS A 28 -14.45 -12.39 16.54
N GLU A 29 -15.24 -11.62 17.28
CA GLU A 29 -16.22 -10.66 16.75
C GLU A 29 -15.79 -9.21 17.05
N ASN A 30 -14.50 -8.91 16.87
CA ASN A 30 -13.95 -7.54 16.88
C ASN A 30 -12.93 -7.33 15.74
N VAL A 31 -13.16 -7.98 14.59
CA VAL A 31 -12.55 -7.58 13.30
C VAL A 31 -13.69 -7.22 12.36
N GLY A 32 -14.26 -6.06 12.62
CA GLY A 32 -15.37 -5.48 11.87
C GLY A 32 -15.10 -4.01 11.59
N LEU A 33 -14.01 -3.71 10.88
CA LEU A 33 -13.75 -2.49 10.09
C LEU A 33 -12.47 -2.81 9.29
N SER A 34 -12.44 -2.96 7.97
CA SER A 34 -13.37 -2.66 6.91
C SER A 34 -13.14 -3.69 5.79
N ARG A 35 -14.13 -3.81 4.91
CA ARG A 35 -14.06 -4.47 3.60
C ARG A 35 -12.62 -4.65 3.09
N ARG A 36 -12.19 -5.91 2.93
CA ARG A 36 -11.17 -6.25 1.93
C ARG A 36 -11.83 -6.10 0.55
N ASP A 37 -12.10 -4.87 0.17
CA ASP A 37 -12.19 -4.55 -1.24
C ASP A 37 -10.75 -4.51 -1.77
N ASN A 38 -10.56 -4.85 -3.03
CA ASN A 38 -9.28 -4.86 -3.72
C ASN A 38 -8.70 -3.43 -3.90
N ASP A 39 -8.54 -2.68 -2.81
CA ASP A 39 -8.16 -1.26 -2.80
C ASP A 39 -6.74 -1.03 -2.26
N ALA A 40 -5.99 -2.09 -1.95
CA ALA A 40 -4.57 -1.99 -1.62
C ALA A 40 -3.67 -1.59 -2.81
N VAL A 41 -4.27 -1.17 -3.94
CA VAL A 41 -3.58 -0.77 -5.18
C VAL A 41 -4.03 0.61 -5.68
N ASN A 42 -4.93 1.34 -5.00
CA ASN A 42 -5.38 2.65 -5.49
C ASN A 42 -5.74 3.62 -4.35
N ALA A 43 -4.78 3.98 -3.49
CA ALA A 43 -4.89 5.34 -2.96
C ALA A 43 -4.72 6.29 -4.15
N PRO A 44 -5.61 7.28 -4.35
CA PRO A 44 -5.45 8.23 -5.43
C PRO A 44 -4.09 8.91 -5.27
N LEU A 45 -3.24 8.75 -6.28
CA LEU A 45 -1.97 9.45 -6.35
C LEU A 45 -2.24 10.97 -6.29
N PRO A 46 -1.42 11.74 -5.57
CA PRO A 46 -1.50 13.19 -5.62
C PRO A 46 -1.27 13.66 -7.07
N ASP A 47 -1.74 14.86 -7.40
CA ASP A 47 -1.51 15.42 -8.73
C ASP A 47 0.00 15.54 -8.99
N LEU A 48 0.53 14.67 -9.85
CA LEU A 48 1.96 14.58 -10.14
C LEU A 48 2.51 15.85 -10.81
N TYR A 49 1.65 16.76 -11.29
CA TYR A 49 2.06 18.06 -11.83
C TYR A 49 2.44 19.07 -10.75
N GLU A 50 1.76 19.03 -9.61
CA GLU A 50 1.91 20.02 -8.54
C GLU A 50 2.53 19.42 -7.28
N ALA A 51 2.58 18.08 -7.17
CA ALA A 51 3.11 17.39 -6.02
C ALA A 51 4.60 17.71 -5.79
N SER A 52 4.89 18.20 -4.59
CA SER A 52 6.26 18.40 -4.12
C SER A 52 6.92 17.07 -3.78
N ILE A 53 8.27 17.03 -3.85
CA ILE A 53 9.06 15.84 -3.46
C ILE A 53 8.75 15.43 -2.02
N LEU A 54 8.48 16.40 -1.12
CA LEU A 54 8.12 16.13 0.27
C LEU A 54 6.76 15.45 0.40
N GLU A 55 5.76 15.88 -0.36
CA GLU A 55 4.44 15.23 -0.37
C GLU A 55 4.51 13.81 -0.92
N LEU A 56 5.29 13.60 -1.98
CA LEU A 56 5.52 12.28 -2.54
C LEU A 56 6.23 11.37 -1.53
N GLN A 57 7.28 11.86 -0.86
CA GLN A 57 7.97 11.11 0.20
C GLN A 57 7.05 10.80 1.38
N ASN A 58 6.22 11.76 1.81
CA ASN A 58 5.27 11.54 2.90
C ASN A 58 4.22 10.48 2.52
N GLY A 59 3.73 10.48 1.28
CA GLY A 59 2.81 9.46 0.78
C GLY A 59 3.44 8.07 0.69
N LEU A 60 4.71 7.99 0.27
CA LEU A 60 5.49 6.74 0.27
C LEU A 60 5.75 6.23 1.70
N ASP A 61 6.11 7.13 2.63
CA ASP A 61 6.36 6.78 4.03
C ASP A 61 5.07 6.36 4.75
N ALA A 62 3.93 6.97 4.37
CA ALA A 62 2.61 6.60 4.86
C ALA A 62 2.06 5.31 4.19
N GLY A 63 2.76 4.75 3.20
CA GLY A 63 2.32 3.57 2.46
C GLY A 63 1.05 3.79 1.63
N GLN A 64 0.75 5.04 1.26
CA GLN A 64 -0.42 5.37 0.44
C GLN A 64 -0.24 4.84 -0.99
N PHE A 65 0.98 4.93 -1.52
CA PHE A 65 1.37 4.41 -2.81
C PHE A 65 2.81 3.91 -2.74
N THR A 66 3.23 3.12 -3.73
CA THR A 66 4.60 2.61 -3.84
C THR A 66 5.39 3.36 -4.91
N SER A 67 6.73 3.22 -4.89
CA SER A 67 7.59 3.78 -5.94
C SER A 67 7.25 3.17 -7.30
N VAL A 68 6.83 1.90 -7.32
CA VAL A 68 6.32 1.22 -8.52
C VAL A 68 5.06 1.91 -9.07
N ASP A 69 4.13 2.29 -8.20
CA ASP A 69 2.89 2.94 -8.62
C ASP A 69 3.15 4.34 -9.19
N LEU A 70 4.08 5.09 -8.58
CA LEU A 70 4.53 6.38 -9.12
C LEU A 70 5.09 6.22 -10.54
N ILE A 71 6.00 5.27 -10.77
CA ILE A 71 6.59 5.06 -12.10
C ILE A 71 5.52 4.69 -13.13
N LYS A 72 4.58 3.81 -12.78
CA LYS A 72 3.48 3.44 -13.68
C LYS A 72 2.63 4.66 -14.05
N ALA A 73 2.33 5.53 -13.10
CA ALA A 73 1.57 6.75 -13.35
C ALA A 73 2.33 7.73 -14.26
N TYR A 74 3.64 7.91 -14.03
CA TYR A 74 4.49 8.70 -14.94
C TYR A 74 4.57 8.09 -16.34
N PHE A 75 4.71 6.77 -16.46
CA PHE A 75 4.71 6.08 -17.75
C PHE A 75 3.39 6.23 -18.50
N ALA A 76 2.25 6.03 -17.82
CA ALA A 76 0.93 6.21 -18.43
C ALA A 76 0.75 7.64 -18.96
N ARG A 77 1.23 8.64 -18.20
CA ARG A 77 1.17 10.04 -18.63
C ARG A 77 2.10 10.35 -19.79
N ILE A 78 3.31 9.80 -19.76
CA ILE A 78 4.24 9.89 -20.89
C ILE A 78 3.60 9.29 -22.13
N GLU A 79 3.00 8.10 -22.05
CA GLU A 79 2.35 7.46 -23.19
C GLU A 79 1.23 8.34 -23.78
N GLU A 80 0.39 8.93 -22.94
CA GLU A 80 -0.66 9.86 -23.35
C GLU A 80 -0.09 11.09 -24.08
N VAL A 81 0.91 11.77 -23.52
CA VAL A 81 1.47 12.99 -24.10
C VAL A 81 2.33 12.70 -25.33
N ASN A 82 3.03 11.57 -25.33
CA ASN A 82 4.05 11.22 -26.32
C ASN A 82 3.44 10.56 -27.57
N LEU A 83 2.41 9.72 -27.41
CA LEU A 83 1.74 9.01 -28.53
C LEU A 83 0.40 9.66 -28.93
N GLN A 84 -0.36 10.21 -27.98
CA GLN A 84 -1.73 10.72 -28.22
C GLN A 84 -1.83 12.26 -28.18
N GLY A 85 -0.77 12.95 -27.73
CA GLY A 85 -0.68 14.41 -27.58
C GLY A 85 0.00 15.13 -28.77
N PRO A 86 0.75 16.23 -28.55
CA PRO A 86 1.42 16.99 -29.62
C PRO A 86 2.56 16.25 -30.35
N VAL A 87 2.67 14.92 -30.18
CA VAL A 87 3.75 14.07 -30.72
C VAL A 87 5.13 14.66 -30.36
N LEU A 88 5.30 15.05 -29.09
CA LEU A 88 6.50 15.72 -28.61
C LEU A 88 7.76 14.82 -28.69
N ARG A 89 7.59 13.49 -28.81
CA ARG A 89 8.69 12.50 -28.81
C ARG A 89 9.70 12.75 -27.68
N ALA A 90 9.19 13.20 -26.53
CA ALA A 90 10.00 13.68 -25.40
C ALA A 90 10.61 12.53 -24.58
N VAL A 91 10.09 11.30 -24.73
CA VAL A 91 10.71 10.10 -24.14
C VAL A 91 10.87 9.10 -25.28
N ILE A 92 12.12 8.78 -25.61
CA ILE A 92 12.46 7.94 -26.77
C ILE A 92 12.40 6.46 -26.37
N GLU A 93 12.82 6.15 -25.15
CA GLU A 93 12.87 4.79 -24.63
C GLU A 93 12.65 4.80 -23.11
N THR A 94 11.71 4.00 -22.61
CA THR A 94 11.54 3.80 -21.17
C THR A 94 12.38 2.61 -20.74
N ASN A 95 13.24 2.78 -19.72
CA ASN A 95 14.04 1.67 -19.21
C ASN A 95 13.13 0.57 -18.63
N PRO A 96 13.08 -0.65 -19.22
CA PRO A 96 12.23 -1.74 -18.72
C PRO A 96 12.63 -2.20 -17.32
N SER A 97 13.86 -1.89 -16.88
CA SER A 97 14.37 -2.17 -15.53
C SER A 97 13.84 -1.18 -14.49
N ALA A 98 13.26 -0.04 -14.87
CA ALA A 98 12.81 0.99 -13.91
C ALA A 98 11.77 0.45 -12.92
N LEU A 99 10.82 -0.38 -13.39
CA LEU A 99 9.83 -1.01 -12.50
C LEU A 99 10.47 -2.01 -11.53
N ALA A 100 11.46 -2.78 -11.99
CA ALA A 100 12.19 -3.72 -11.15
C ALA A 100 13.02 -3.01 -10.10
N GLN A 101 13.69 -1.91 -10.47
CA GLN A 101 14.45 -1.07 -9.54
C GLN A 101 13.53 -0.43 -8.49
N ALA A 102 12.34 0.04 -8.88
CA ALA A 102 11.37 0.55 -7.91
C ALA A 102 10.93 -0.50 -6.91
N ALA A 103 10.63 -1.72 -7.38
CA ALA A 103 10.25 -2.81 -6.48
C ALA A 103 11.37 -3.13 -5.48
N VAL A 104 12.64 -3.10 -5.91
CA VAL A 104 13.79 -3.28 -5.02
C VAL A 104 13.89 -2.14 -4.00
N LEU A 105 13.69 -0.89 -4.42
CA LEU A 105 13.76 0.27 -3.53
C LEU A 105 12.58 0.34 -2.55
N ASP A 106 11.40 -0.11 -2.94
CA ASP A 106 10.24 -0.26 -2.06
C ASP A 106 10.48 -1.36 -1.02
N ALA A 107 11.01 -2.50 -1.43
CA ALA A 107 11.40 -3.58 -0.52
C ALA A 107 12.49 -3.12 0.46
N GLU A 108 13.47 -2.36 -0.04
CA GLU A 108 14.49 -1.77 0.82
C GLU A 108 13.89 -0.76 1.81
N ARG A 109 12.99 0.12 1.35
CA ARG A 109 12.32 1.09 2.24
C ARG A 109 11.59 0.39 3.38
N ALA A 110 10.96 -0.76 3.12
CA ALA A 110 10.28 -1.55 4.15
C ALA A 110 11.24 -2.16 5.19
N VAL A 111 12.51 -2.41 4.83
CA VAL A 111 13.49 -3.10 5.68
C VAL A 111 14.42 -2.12 6.40
N SER A 112 15.03 -1.19 5.68
CA SER A 112 16.06 -0.27 6.20
C SER A 112 15.59 1.19 6.25
N GLY A 113 14.43 1.51 5.66
CA GLY A 113 13.94 2.88 5.51
C GLY A 113 14.50 3.58 4.27
N LYS A 114 14.15 4.86 4.12
CA LYS A 114 14.60 5.68 2.99
C LYS A 114 16.08 6.07 3.12
N ARG A 115 16.86 5.93 2.04
CA ARG A 115 18.27 6.37 1.99
C ARG A 115 18.43 7.88 1.87
N SER A 116 17.48 8.56 1.22
CA SER A 116 17.50 10.00 0.94
C SER A 116 16.08 10.50 0.60
N LEU A 117 15.93 11.82 0.40
CA LEU A 117 14.68 12.44 -0.07
C LEU A 117 14.29 12.03 -1.50
N LEU A 118 15.19 11.41 -2.26
CA LEU A 118 14.93 10.92 -3.61
C LEU A 118 14.74 9.40 -3.66
N HIS A 119 14.79 8.72 -2.50
CA HIS A 119 14.62 7.27 -2.45
C HIS A 119 13.25 6.89 -3.03
N GLY A 120 13.24 6.16 -4.17
CA GLY A 120 12.00 5.74 -4.82
C GLY A 120 11.23 6.84 -5.57
N ILE A 121 11.81 8.02 -5.76
CA ILE A 121 11.21 9.09 -6.57
C ILE A 121 11.77 9.00 -8.00
N PRO A 122 10.92 8.85 -9.03
CA PRO A 122 11.38 8.77 -10.41
C PRO A 122 12.00 10.09 -10.87
N VAL A 123 13.18 10.02 -11.47
CA VAL A 123 13.88 11.15 -12.07
C VAL A 123 14.10 10.89 -13.56
N ILE A 124 13.83 11.92 -14.37
CA ILE A 124 14.08 11.87 -15.82
C ILE A 124 15.49 12.41 -16.08
N LEU A 125 16.34 11.57 -16.69
CA LEU A 125 17.69 11.94 -17.10
C LEU A 125 17.75 12.11 -18.62
N LYS A 126 18.24 13.27 -19.06
CA LYS A 126 18.57 13.50 -20.48
C LYS A 126 20.01 13.05 -20.73
N VAL A 127 20.18 11.91 -21.39
CA VAL A 127 21.47 11.50 -21.95
C VAL A 127 21.55 11.98 -23.40
N SER A 128 22.76 12.21 -23.94
CA SER A 128 22.95 12.87 -25.26
C SER A 128 22.13 12.27 -26.42
N HIS A 129 21.69 11.02 -26.29
CA HIS A 129 20.95 10.31 -27.33
C HIS A 129 19.51 9.95 -26.94
N ASN A 130 19.19 9.78 -25.65
CA ASN A 130 17.91 9.28 -25.14
C ASN A 130 17.46 10.01 -23.86
N ILE A 131 16.20 9.83 -23.48
CA ILE A 131 15.64 10.32 -22.21
C ILE A 131 15.19 9.09 -21.42
N ASP A 132 15.87 8.83 -20.30
CA ASP A 132 15.70 7.64 -19.48
C ASP A 132 15.07 7.99 -18.12
N ILE A 133 14.16 7.13 -17.64
CA ILE A 133 13.63 7.22 -16.27
C ILE A 133 14.46 6.32 -15.36
N CYS A 134 15.07 6.92 -14.35
CA CYS A 134 15.93 6.27 -13.36
C CYS A 134 15.46 6.55 -11.93
N LEU A 135 15.95 5.74 -10.99
CA LEU A 135 15.70 5.82 -9.55
C LEU A 135 17.00 5.88 -8.75
#